data_AF-A0A1Q6SM15-F1
#
_entry.id   AF-A0A1Q6SM15-F1
#
_cell.length_a   1.000
_cell.length_b   1.000
_cell.length_c   1.000
_cell.angle_alpha   90.00
_cell.angle_beta   90.00
_cell.angle_gamma   90.00
#
_symmetry.space_group_name_H-M   'P 1'
#
loop_
_entity.id
_entity.type
_entity.pdbx_description
1 polymer ?
#
loop_
_entity_poly.entity_id
_entity_poly.type
_entity_poly.pdbx_seq_one_letter_code
_entity_poly.pdbx_strand_id
1 'polypeptide(L)'
;MQQARKLRRDDKVAIVSLSSGMLGEEYCSHNIEIGVRRLREYGLEPVFMPNALKGVEYLKDHPEARAVDLKSAFLDDTIAGIICALPVVYNVNFGHATPRCALQYGAMARVDMEKKVIIFS
;
A
#
# COMPACT_ATOMS: atom_id res chain seq x y z
N MET A 1 -7.74 -6.78 -22.50
CA MET A 1 -6.86 -6.70 -21.32
C MET A 1 -6.75 -8.09 -20.72
N GLN A 2 -5.55 -8.55 -20.42
CA GLN A 2 -5.33 -9.84 -19.78
C GLN A 2 -5.60 -9.69 -18.27
N GLN A 3 -6.43 -10.59 -17.71
CA GLN A 3 -6.82 -10.49 -16.31
C GLN A 3 -5.83 -11.25 -15.43
N ALA A 4 -5.32 -10.61 -14.38
CA ALA A 4 -4.47 -11.26 -13.40
C ALA A 4 -5.25 -12.38 -12.69
N ARG A 5 -4.57 -13.48 -12.36
CA ARG A 5 -5.18 -14.57 -11.57
C ARG A 5 -5.52 -14.07 -10.16
N LYS A 6 -6.49 -14.72 -9.51
CA LYS A 6 -6.79 -14.47 -8.09
C LYS A 6 -5.60 -14.91 -7.21
N LEU A 7 -5.37 -14.15 -6.14
CA LEU A 7 -4.45 -14.53 -5.07
C LEU A 7 -4.95 -15.75 -4.31
N ARG A 8 -4.01 -16.54 -3.81
CA ARG A 8 -4.22 -17.77 -3.05
C ARG A 8 -3.40 -17.72 -1.78
N ARG A 9 -3.68 -18.66 -0.87
CA ARG A 9 -2.82 -18.87 0.29
C ARG A 9 -1.40 -19.19 -0.15
N ASP A 10 -0.44 -18.72 0.61
CA ASP A 10 1.01 -18.85 0.44
C ASP A 10 1.57 -18.12 -0.81
N ASP A 11 0.75 -17.32 -1.51
CA ASP A 11 1.22 -16.45 -2.59
C ASP A 11 2.10 -15.32 -2.03
N LYS A 12 3.23 -15.06 -2.72
CA LYS A 12 4.07 -13.90 -2.44
C LYS A 12 3.48 -12.65 -3.04
N VAL A 13 3.49 -11.57 -2.25
CA VAL A 13 3.06 -10.24 -2.70
C VAL A 13 4.19 -9.23 -2.50
N ALA A 14 4.57 -8.55 -3.57
CA ALA A 14 5.62 -7.54 -3.53
C ALA A 14 5.10 -6.24 -2.92
N ILE A 15 5.83 -5.67 -1.96
CA ILE A 15 5.56 -4.36 -1.39
C ILE A 15 6.51 -3.34 -2.01
N VAL A 16 5.94 -2.30 -2.63
CA VAL A 16 6.68 -1.25 -3.37
C VAL A 16 6.30 0.15 -2.90
N SER A 17 7.23 1.10 -2.98
CA SER A 17 7.00 2.51 -2.63
C SER A 17 7.07 3.38 -3.88
N LEU A 18 5.97 3.48 -4.64
CA LEU A 18 5.95 4.17 -5.95
C LEU A 18 5.69 5.68 -5.86
N SER A 19 5.23 6.16 -4.69
CA SER A 19 4.97 7.58 -4.43
C SER A 19 5.92 8.08 -3.33
N SER A 20 5.44 8.36 -2.12
CA SER A 20 6.32 8.75 -1.02
C SER A 20 7.01 7.53 -0.40
N GLY A 21 8.27 7.72 -0.01
CA GLY A 21 9.07 6.70 0.67
C GLY A 21 8.79 6.55 2.16
N MET A 22 7.60 6.94 2.64
CA MET A 22 7.26 7.01 4.07
C MET A 22 7.42 5.67 4.79
N LEU A 23 7.28 4.54 4.08
CA LEU A 23 7.45 3.22 4.67
C LEU A 23 8.86 2.98 5.24
N GLY A 24 9.88 3.68 4.73
CA GLY A 24 11.25 3.60 5.26
C GLY A 24 11.50 4.47 6.50
N GLU A 25 10.52 5.26 6.93
CA GLU A 25 10.67 6.17 8.06
C GLU A 25 10.40 5.46 9.39
N GLU A 26 11.13 5.86 10.43
CA GLU A 26 11.04 5.21 11.75
C GLU A 26 9.62 5.27 12.34
N TYR A 27 8.93 6.41 12.16
CA TYR A 27 7.56 6.59 12.63
C TYR A 27 6.53 5.68 11.92
N CYS A 28 6.90 5.05 10.81
CA CYS A 28 6.07 4.09 10.09
C CYS A 28 6.28 2.64 10.53
N SER A 29 7.28 2.33 11.37
CA SER A 29 7.64 0.96 11.78
C SER A 29 6.46 0.15 12.33
N HIS A 30 5.62 0.78 13.17
CA HIS A 30 4.43 0.12 13.72
C HIS A 30 3.38 -0.22 12.64
N ASN A 31 3.22 0.64 11.63
CA ASN A 31 2.31 0.39 10.52
C ASN A 31 2.78 -0.76 9.64
N ILE A 32 4.11 -0.88 9.43
CA ILE A 32 4.72 -2.01 8.73
C ILE A 32 4.41 -3.31 9.44
N GLU A 33 4.60 -3.36 10.77
CA GLU A 33 4.33 -4.55 11.58
C GLU A 33 2.86 -5.00 11.45
N ILE A 34 1.92 -4.06 11.59
CA ILE A 34 0.48 -4.34 11.42
C ILE A 34 0.18 -4.82 10.01
N GLY A 35 0.73 -4.17 8.98
CA GLY A 35 0.52 -4.51 7.58
C GLY A 35 1.02 -5.93 7.27
N VAL A 36 2.25 -6.26 7.70
CA VAL A 36 2.85 -7.59 7.55
C VAL A 36 2.03 -8.64 8.28
N ARG A 37 1.61 -8.37 9.52
CA ARG A 37 0.77 -9.30 10.30
C ARG A 37 -0.54 -9.60 9.57
N ARG A 38 -1.25 -8.57 9.09
CA ARG A 38 -2.52 -8.74 8.36
C ARG A 38 -2.38 -9.49 7.05
N LEU A 39 -1.32 -9.21 6.27
CA LEU A 39 -1.05 -9.95 5.04
C LEU A 39 -0.82 -11.43 5.33
N ARG A 40 -0.07 -11.74 6.40
CA ARG A 40 0.13 -13.12 6.86
C ARG A 40 -1.15 -13.77 7.38
N GLU A 41 -2.02 -13.04 8.09
CA GLU A 41 -3.34 -13.52 8.52
C GLU A 41 -4.25 -13.86 7.33
N TYR A 42 -4.14 -13.12 6.22
CA TYR A 42 -4.77 -13.45 4.94
C TYR A 42 -4.07 -14.60 4.20
N GLY A 43 -2.99 -15.16 4.77
CA GLY A 43 -2.22 -16.24 4.20
C GLY A 43 -1.35 -15.82 3.03
N LEU A 44 -0.91 -14.56 2.96
CA LEU A 44 0.01 -14.07 1.95
C LEU A 44 1.41 -13.88 2.53
N GLU A 45 2.44 -14.01 1.70
CA GLU A 45 3.83 -13.76 2.07
C GLU A 45 4.26 -12.37 1.55
N PRO A 46 4.35 -11.33 2.40
CA PRO A 46 4.84 -10.02 1.97
C PRO A 46 6.35 -10.04 1.71
N VAL A 47 6.74 -9.53 0.54
CA VAL A 47 8.15 -9.38 0.12
C VAL A 47 8.42 -7.91 -0.16
N PHE A 48 9.23 -7.25 0.65
CA PHE A 48 9.62 -5.85 0.41
C PHE A 48 10.65 -5.78 -0.70
N MET A 49 10.38 -4.94 -1.71
CA MET A 49 11.36 -4.70 -2.77
C MET A 49 12.55 -3.89 -2.23
N PRO A 50 13.75 -4.00 -2.85
CA PRO A 50 15.00 -3.51 -2.27
C PRO A 50 15.01 -2.02 -1.91
N ASN A 51 14.22 -1.19 -2.60
CA ASN A 51 14.18 0.24 -2.37
C ASN A 51 12.96 0.70 -1.56
N ALA A 52 12.00 -0.20 -1.28
CA ALA A 52 10.71 0.14 -0.68
C ALA A 52 10.81 0.80 0.71
N LEU A 53 11.87 0.52 1.46
CA LEU A 53 12.11 0.99 2.83
C LEU A 53 13.25 2.01 2.93
N LYS A 54 13.68 2.64 1.84
CA LYS A 54 14.81 3.58 1.85
C LYS A 54 14.49 5.01 2.33
N GLY A 55 13.24 5.29 2.68
CA GLY A 55 12.82 6.58 3.23
C GLY A 55 12.38 7.58 2.15
N VAL A 56 11.78 8.68 2.61
CA VAL A 56 11.17 9.72 1.77
C VAL A 56 12.21 10.47 0.96
N GLU A 57 13.30 10.88 1.61
CA GLU A 57 14.36 11.68 0.97
C GLU A 57 15.02 10.89 -0.17
N TYR A 58 15.46 9.66 0.09
CA TYR A 58 16.08 8.82 -0.93
C TYR A 58 15.16 8.58 -2.14
N LEU A 59 13.91 8.17 -1.92
CA LEU A 59 13.00 7.83 -3.03
C LEU A 59 12.50 9.04 -3.81
N LYS A 60 12.56 10.24 -3.21
CA LYS A 60 12.31 11.50 -3.90
C LYS A 60 13.44 11.80 -4.88
N ASP A 61 14.69 11.64 -4.45
CA ASP A 61 15.88 11.95 -5.25
C ASP A 61 16.23 10.83 -6.25
N HIS A 62 15.73 9.61 -6.02
CA HIS A 62 15.96 8.42 -6.86
C HIS A 62 14.65 7.84 -7.44
N PRO A 63 13.95 8.53 -8.37
CA PRO A 63 12.77 7.99 -9.04
C PRO A 63 13.05 6.69 -9.83
N GLU A 64 14.27 6.51 -10.33
CA GLU A 64 14.72 5.30 -10.99
C GLU A 64 14.67 4.07 -10.06
N ALA A 65 14.94 4.26 -8.76
CA ALA A 65 14.87 3.18 -7.78
C ALA A 65 13.44 2.64 -7.64
N ARG A 66 12.44 3.52 -7.71
CA ARG A 66 11.01 3.13 -7.72
C ARG A 66 10.65 2.33 -8.96
N ALA A 67 11.18 2.74 -10.12
CA ALA A 67 10.96 2.03 -11.38
C ALA A 67 11.63 0.66 -11.37
N VAL A 68 12.83 0.53 -10.78
CA VAL A 68 13.54 -0.75 -10.61
C VAL A 68 12.73 -1.70 -9.73
N ASP A 69 12.21 -1.25 -8.59
CA ASP A 69 11.36 -2.07 -7.71
C ASP A 69 10.12 -2.59 -8.44
N LEU A 70 9.44 -1.71 -9.19
CA LEU A 70 8.26 -2.09 -9.96
C LEU A 70 8.59 -3.13 -11.03
N LYS A 71 9.64 -2.90 -11.83
CA LYS A 71 10.06 -3.83 -12.88
C LYS A 71 10.47 -5.17 -12.28
N SER A 72 11.23 -5.16 -11.20
CA SER A 72 11.69 -6.38 -10.54
C SER A 72 10.52 -7.19 -10.01
N ALA A 73 9.55 -6.55 -9.37
CA ALA A 73 8.33 -7.19 -8.90
C ALA A 73 7.46 -7.76 -10.04
N PHE A 74 7.43 -7.10 -11.20
CA PHE A 74 6.69 -7.58 -12.38
C PHE A 74 7.38 -8.72 -13.13
N LEU A 75 8.71 -8.78 -13.09
CA LEU A 75 9.52 -9.78 -13.80
C LEU A 75 9.81 -11.03 -12.95
N ASP A 76 9.50 -10.98 -11.65
CA ASP A 76 9.65 -12.12 -10.75
C ASP A 76 8.40 -13.00 -10.80
N ASP A 77 8.50 -14.15 -11.48
CA ASP A 77 7.42 -15.14 -11.61
C ASP A 77 6.96 -15.74 -10.27
N THR A 78 7.71 -15.53 -9.18
CA THR A 78 7.30 -15.97 -7.84
C THR A 78 6.33 -14.98 -7.17
N ILE A 79 6.22 -13.75 -7.67
CA ILE A 79 5.32 -12.72 -7.15
C ILE A 79 3.94 -12.85 -7.81
N ALA A 80 2.92 -13.12 -6.99
CA ALA A 80 1.54 -13.26 -7.46
C ALA A 80 0.78 -11.93 -7.50
N GLY A 81 1.28 -10.89 -6.84
CA GLY A 81 0.66 -9.57 -6.81
C GLY A 81 1.59 -8.47 -6.28
N ILE A 82 1.29 -7.22 -6.62
CA ILE A 82 2.09 -6.05 -6.24
C ILE A 82 1.18 -5.09 -5.46
N ILE A 83 1.62 -4.69 -4.26
CA ILE A 83 0.90 -3.81 -3.34
C ILE A 83 1.75 -2.57 -3.08
N CYS A 84 1.18 -1.38 -3.28
CA CYS A 84 1.86 -0.12 -2.98
C CYS A 84 1.76 0.18 -1.48
N ALA A 85 2.86 0.67 -0.91
CA ALA A 85 3.04 0.87 0.54
C ALA A 85 2.13 1.92 1.18
N LEU A 86 1.60 2.85 0.38
CA LEU A 86 0.65 3.84 0.88
C LEU A 86 -0.76 3.27 0.90
N PRO A 87 -1.54 3.48 1.98
CA PRO A 87 -2.94 3.10 1.99
C PRO A 87 -3.69 3.85 0.88
N VAL A 88 -3.92 3.17 -0.23
CA VAL A 88 -4.77 3.68 -1.31
C VAL A 88 -6.21 3.35 -0.93
N VAL A 89 -6.87 4.32 -0.31
CA VAL A 89 -8.34 4.33 -0.26
C VAL A 89 -8.81 4.77 -1.65
N TYR A 90 -9.11 3.81 -2.52
CA TYR A 90 -9.67 4.07 -3.83
C TYR A 90 -11.21 4.02 -3.77
N ASN A 91 -11.87 4.68 -4.71
CA ASN A 91 -13.34 4.70 -4.82
C ASN A 91 -14.08 5.26 -3.59
N VAL A 92 -13.47 6.26 -2.95
CA VAL A 92 -14.13 7.07 -1.92
C VAL A 92 -14.46 8.43 -2.52
N ASN A 93 -15.68 8.92 -2.29
CA ASN A 93 -16.20 10.20 -2.81
C ASN A 93 -15.58 11.44 -2.12
N PHE A 94 -14.36 11.32 -1.58
CA PHE A 94 -13.58 12.44 -1.04
C PHE A 94 -12.07 12.13 -1.15
N GLY A 95 -11.30 13.11 -1.64
CA GLY A 95 -9.85 13.02 -1.86
C GLY A 95 -9.45 13.09 -3.34
N HIS A 96 -8.39 13.87 -3.65
CA HIS A 96 -7.82 14.26 -4.97
C HIS A 96 -8.77 14.81 -6.05
N ALA A 97 -10.05 14.44 -6.03
CA ALA A 97 -11.13 15.05 -6.78
C ALA A 97 -11.91 15.98 -5.84
N THR A 98 -12.13 17.21 -6.30
CA THR A 98 -13.11 18.16 -5.77
C THR A 98 -14.50 17.49 -5.73
N PRO A 99 -15.30 17.66 -4.67
CA PRO A 99 -15.24 18.70 -3.64
C PRO A 99 -14.39 18.31 -2.42
N ARG A 100 -13.76 19.33 -1.82
CA ARG A 100 -12.98 19.20 -0.58
C ARG A 100 -13.95 19.11 0.60
N CYS A 101 -14.11 17.91 1.16
CA CYS A 101 -14.78 17.72 2.44
C CYS A 101 -13.81 18.16 3.56
N ALA A 102 -14.23 19.12 4.41
CA ALA A 102 -13.51 19.43 5.63
C ALA A 102 -13.95 18.43 6.71
N LEU A 103 -13.04 17.55 7.12
CA LEU A 103 -13.27 16.62 8.22
C LEU A 103 -12.83 17.27 9.53
N GLN A 104 -13.64 17.13 10.58
CA GLN A 104 -13.29 17.63 11.90
C GLN A 104 -12.08 16.84 12.44
N TYR A 105 -11.04 17.56 12.84
CA TYR A 105 -9.88 16.95 13.46
C TYR A 105 -10.29 16.30 14.79
N GLY A 106 -9.95 15.02 14.97
CA GLY A 106 -10.31 14.24 16.15
C GLY A 106 -11.66 13.52 16.08
N ALA A 107 -12.42 13.63 14.99
CA ALA A 107 -13.63 12.84 14.78
C ALA A 107 -13.30 11.34 14.70
N MET A 108 -14.13 10.50 15.33
CA MET A 108 -13.98 9.06 15.24
C MET A 108 -14.55 8.58 13.91
N ALA A 109 -13.73 7.93 13.09
CA ALA A 109 -14.15 7.36 11.82
C ALA A 109 -14.24 5.83 11.93
N ARG A 110 -15.34 5.26 11.43
CA ARG A 110 -15.54 3.82 11.28
C ARG A 110 -15.76 3.47 9.81
N VAL A 111 -15.03 2.46 9.34
CA VAL A 111 -15.21 1.91 7.98
C VAL A 111 -16.12 0.69 8.06
N ASP A 112 -17.25 0.73 7.35
CA ASP A 112 -18.14 -0.41 7.16
C ASP A 112 -17.90 -1.01 5.77
N MET A 113 -17.22 -2.17 5.74
CA MET A 113 -16.82 -2.83 4.50
C MET A 113 -17.98 -3.52 3.77
N GLU A 114 -19.05 -3.89 4.49
CA GLU A 114 -20.24 -4.51 3.88
C GLU A 114 -21.07 -3.47 3.15
N LYS A 115 -21.31 -2.34 3.82
CA LYS A 115 -22.09 -1.22 3.28
C LYS A 115 -21.26 -0.31 2.38
N LYS A 116 -19.94 -0.46 2.38
CA LYS A 116 -18.97 0.39 1.66
C LYS A 116 -19.12 1.88 2.02
N VAL A 117 -19.29 2.16 3.31
CA VAL A 117 -19.44 3.53 3.84
C VAL A 117 -18.40 3.83 4.90
N ILE A 118 -18.02 5.11 4.99
CA ILE A 118 -17.21 5.64 6.09
C ILE A 118 -18.13 6.51 6.93
N ILE A 119 -18.22 6.18 8.22
CA ILE A 119 -19.10 6.84 9.19
C ILE A 119 -18.20 7.70 10.09
N PHE A 120 -18.55 8.97 10.25
CA PHE A 120 -17.90 9.90 11.17
C PHE A 120 -18.84 10.18 12.35
N SER A 121 -18.33 10.12 13.58
CA SER A 121 -19.07 10.37 14.83
C SER A 121 -18.28 11.27 15.77
#